data_AF-A0A1H4SL78-F1
#
_entry.id   AF-A0A1H4SL78-F1
#
_cell.length_a   1.000
_cell.length_b   1.000
_cell.length_c   1.000
_cell.angle_alpha   90.00
_cell.angle_beta   90.00
_cell.angle_gamma   90.00
#
_symmetry.space_group_name_H-M   'P 1'
#
loop_
_entity.id
_entity.type
_entity.pdbx_description
1 polymer ?
#
loop_
_entity_poly.entity_id
_entity_poly.type
_entity_poly.pdbx_seq_one_letter_code
_entity_poly.pdbx_strand_id
1 'polypeptide(L)'
;MVNKKTTSKKCKCGKSSTCSNCSKVKMVILLKTGYEHLKKDYGNEKKYNPVWYNHLKYNKKPINVLIDEMFRRFEKKGKYSGAANKVNFYDNDTGKLIESKTP
;
A
#
# COMPACT_ATOMS: atom_id res chain seq x y z
N MET A 1 -8.46 6.15 32.90
CA MET A 1 -8.23 6.07 31.44
C MET A 1 -7.45 4.80 31.14
N VAL A 2 -8.07 3.83 30.46
CA VAL A 2 -7.43 2.54 30.19
C VAL A 2 -6.47 2.68 29.01
N ASN A 3 -5.17 2.66 29.30
CA ASN A 3 -4.10 2.56 28.31
C ASN A 3 -4.21 1.21 27.59
N LYS A 4 -4.90 1.16 26.45
CA LYS A 4 -4.87 -0.01 25.55
C LYS A 4 -3.47 -0.13 24.97
N LYS A 5 -2.62 -0.97 25.60
CA LYS A 5 -1.40 -1.49 25.00
C LYS A 5 -1.76 -2.09 23.64
N THR A 6 -1.41 -1.41 22.56
CA THR A 6 -1.50 -1.93 21.19
C THR A 6 -0.41 -2.99 21.02
N THR A 7 -0.70 -4.21 21.48
CA THR A 7 0.09 -5.39 21.14
C THR A 7 0.08 -5.54 19.63
N SER A 8 1.20 -5.20 18.98
CA SER A 8 1.34 -5.41 17.54
C SER A 8 1.19 -6.91 17.26
N LYS A 9 0.08 -7.34 16.64
CA LYS A 9 -0.08 -8.71 16.17
C LYS A 9 1.13 -9.05 15.29
N LYS A 10 1.96 -10.01 15.70
CA LYS A 10 3.03 -10.53 14.85
C LYS A 10 2.38 -11.20 13.64
N CYS A 11 2.79 -10.81 12.43
CA CYS A 11 2.26 -11.39 11.20
C CYS A 11 2.66 -12.88 11.11
N LYS A 12 1.70 -13.74 10.75
CA LYS A 12 1.94 -15.19 10.60
C LYS A 12 2.21 -15.63 9.14
N CYS A 13 2.11 -14.71 8.18
CA CYS A 13 2.18 -15.02 6.74
C CYS A 13 3.60 -15.22 6.20
N GLY A 14 4.66 -15.13 7.03
CA GLY A 14 6.05 -15.40 6.63
C GLY A 14 7.05 -14.27 6.94
N LYS A 15 8.28 -14.39 6.42
CA LYS A 15 9.44 -13.50 6.70
C LYS A 15 9.49 -12.19 5.88
N SER A 16 8.48 -11.91 5.05
CA SER A 16 8.48 -10.68 4.23
C SER A 16 8.39 -9.42 5.07
N SER A 17 8.99 -8.32 4.60
CA SER A 17 8.89 -7.01 5.23
C SER A 17 7.52 -6.36 5.06
N THR A 18 6.70 -6.84 4.12
CA THR A 18 5.31 -6.42 3.83
C THR A 18 4.40 -7.64 3.71
N CYS A 19 3.09 -7.47 3.97
CA CYS A 19 2.12 -8.56 3.80
C CYS A 19 0.72 -8.02 3.50
N SER A 20 0.04 -8.60 2.51
CA SER A 20 -1.33 -8.22 2.13
C SER A 20 -2.36 -8.39 3.24
N ASN A 21 -2.10 -9.24 4.23
CA ASN A 21 -3.04 -9.56 5.31
C ASN A 21 -2.69 -8.85 6.62
N CYS A 22 -1.43 -8.45 6.79
CA CYS A 22 -0.92 -7.94 8.07
C CYS A 22 -0.50 -6.48 8.02
N SER A 23 -0.19 -5.94 6.85
CA SER A 23 0.11 -4.52 6.70
C SER A 23 -1.15 -3.71 7.01
N LYS A 24 -0.98 -2.54 7.63
CA LYS A 24 -2.07 -1.65 8.05
C LYS A 24 -2.63 -0.83 6.87
N VAL A 25 -1.76 -0.44 5.94
CA VAL A 25 -2.11 0.42 4.81
C VAL A 25 -1.81 -0.31 3.50
N LYS A 26 -2.79 -0.28 2.61
CA LYS A 26 -2.70 -0.74 1.22
C LYS A 26 -2.70 0.48 0.31
N MET A 27 -1.72 0.54 -0.58
CA MET A 27 -1.58 1.59 -1.58
C MET A 27 -1.82 1.01 -2.96
N VAL A 28 -2.80 1.52 -3.68
CA VAL A 28 -3.14 1.10 -5.04
C VAL A 28 -2.70 2.19 -6.00
N ILE A 29 -1.82 1.84 -6.94
CA ILE A 29 -1.28 2.75 -7.94
C ILE A 29 -2.20 2.68 -9.18
N LEU A 30 -3.05 3.68 -9.36
CA LEU A 30 -3.98 3.73 -10.48
C LEU A 30 -3.27 4.33 -11.69
N LEU A 31 -2.93 3.47 -12.65
CA LEU A 31 -2.16 3.84 -13.84
C LEU A 31 -3.02 4.64 -14.83
N LYS A 32 -2.38 5.56 -15.57
CA LYS A 32 -2.96 6.24 -16.73
C LYS A 32 -3.20 5.23 -17.87
N THR A 33 -4.14 5.54 -18.76
CA THR A 33 -4.32 4.81 -20.02
C THR A 33 -3.01 4.81 -20.82
N GLY A 34 -2.61 3.67 -21.38
CA GLY A 34 -1.35 3.47 -22.11
C GLY A 34 -0.24 2.80 -21.29
N TYR A 35 -0.43 2.62 -19.97
CA TYR A 35 0.53 1.98 -19.07
C TYR A 35 0.11 0.58 -18.61
N GLU A 36 -0.73 -0.10 -19.38
CA GLU A 36 -1.29 -1.43 -19.12
C GLU A 36 -0.22 -2.51 -18.96
N HIS A 37 0.92 -2.34 -19.64
CA HIS A 37 2.10 -3.20 -19.51
C HIS A 37 2.75 -3.13 -18.12
N LEU A 38 2.43 -2.12 -17.31
CA LEU A 38 2.90 -2.00 -15.92
C LEU A 38 1.97 -2.66 -14.90
N LYS A 39 0.77 -3.10 -15.32
CA LYS A 39 -0.14 -3.87 -14.47
C LYS A 39 0.46 -5.24 -14.13
N LYS A 40 0.02 -5.82 -13.02
CA LYS A 40 0.48 -7.11 -12.52
C LYS A 40 -0.45 -8.23 -13.00
N ASP A 41 0.14 -9.32 -13.48
CA ASP A 41 -0.59 -10.52 -13.90
C ASP A 41 -0.99 -11.36 -12.68
N TYR A 42 -2.20 -11.92 -12.71
CA TYR A 42 -2.68 -12.84 -11.67
C TYR A 42 -3.26 -14.11 -12.31
N GLY A 43 -2.39 -14.91 -12.93
CA GLY A 43 -2.62 -16.31 -13.34
C GLY A 43 -3.64 -16.57 -14.46
N ASN A 44 -4.60 -15.67 -14.68
CA ASN A 44 -5.78 -15.90 -15.52
C ASN A 44 -6.01 -14.73 -16.50
N GLU A 45 -4.95 -14.21 -17.13
CA GLU A 45 -4.96 -13.08 -18.08
C GLU A 45 -5.48 -11.73 -17.54
N LYS A 46 -5.99 -11.71 -16.29
CA LYS A 46 -6.43 -10.50 -15.62
C LYS A 46 -5.23 -9.71 -15.11
N LYS A 47 -5.14 -8.47 -15.59
CA LYS A 47 -4.13 -7.48 -15.20
C LYS A 47 -4.68 -6.52 -14.16
N TYR A 48 -3.97 -6.37 -13.05
CA TYR A 48 -4.37 -5.51 -11.94
C TYR A 48 -3.41 -4.34 -11.75
N ASN A 49 -3.94 -3.22 -11.28
CA ASN A 49 -3.12 -2.10 -10.86
C ASN A 49 -2.10 -2.55 -9.78
N PRO A 50 -0.84 -2.09 -9.84
CA PRO A 50 0.15 -2.42 -8.82
C PRO A 50 -0.33 -2.01 -7.42
N VAL A 51 -0.11 -2.92 -6.46
CA VAL A 51 -0.48 -2.70 -5.05
C VAL A 51 0.75 -2.83 -4.19
N TRP A 52 0.98 -1.84 -3.32
CA TRP A 52 2.00 -1.88 -2.28
C TRP A 52 1.37 -1.87 -0.90
N TYR A 53 2.14 -2.33 0.07
CA TYR A 53 1.74 -2.39 1.46
C TYR A 53 2.82 -1.74 2.33
N ASN A 54 2.43 -1.13 3.45
CA ASN A 54 3.42 -0.58 4.39
C ASN A 54 4.26 -1.71 5.01
N HIS A 55 5.47 -1.39 5.45
CA HIS A 55 6.32 -2.40 6.10
C HIS A 55 5.76 -2.76 7.49
N LEU A 56 5.78 -4.05 7.83
CA LEU A 56 5.21 -4.59 9.07
C LEU A 56 5.84 -3.97 10.32
N LYS A 57 7.15 -3.68 10.30
CA LYS A 57 7.86 -3.01 11.41
C LYS A 57 7.29 -1.62 11.76
N TYR A 58 6.56 -1.00 10.83
CA TYR A 58 5.95 0.31 11.01
C TYR A 58 4.46 0.25 11.35
N ASN A 59 3.83 -0.93 11.45
CA ASN A 59 2.39 -1.05 11.75
C ASN A 59 1.93 -0.30 13.03
N LYS A 60 2.85 -0.08 13.98
CA LYS A 60 2.61 0.70 15.20
C LYS A 60 2.58 2.21 15.00
N LYS A 61 2.98 2.72 13.83
CA LYS A 61 3.01 4.14 13.52
C LYS A 61 1.60 4.68 13.22
N PRO A 62 1.36 5.99 13.44
CA PRO A 62 0.16 6.67 12.97
C PRO A 62 -0.04 6.49 11.45
N ILE A 63 -1.30 6.47 11.02
CA ILE A 63 -1.65 6.11 9.64
C ILE A 63 -1.15 7.14 8.61
N ASN A 64 -1.19 8.43 8.96
CA ASN A 64 -0.66 9.53 8.15
C ASN A 64 0.85 9.35 7.90
N VAL A 65 1.63 9.02 8.93
CA VAL A 65 3.08 8.77 8.80
C VAL A 65 3.36 7.61 7.84
N LEU A 66 2.54 6.55 7.89
CA LEU A 66 2.68 5.42 6.97
C LEU A 66 2.40 5.82 5.53
N ILE A 67 1.37 6.63 5.30
CA ILE A 67 1.00 7.10 3.97
C ILE A 67 2.09 8.00 3.40
N ASP A 68 2.58 8.98 4.17
CA ASP A 68 3.65 9.89 3.71
C ASP A 68 4.93 9.13 3.35
N GLU A 69 5.35 8.17 4.17
CA GLU A 69 6.51 7.32 3.89
C GLU A 69 6.30 6.41 2.66
N MET A 70 5.08 5.92 2.44
CA MET A 70 4.74 5.14 1.25
C MET A 70 4.75 6.00 -0.01
N PHE A 71 4.14 7.17 0.05
CA PHE A 71 4.07 8.11 -1.08
C PHE A 71 5.46 8.60 -1.48
N ARG A 72 6.30 9.01 -0.51
CA ARG A 72 7.69 9.39 -0.76
C ARG A 72 8.51 8.29 -1.44
N ARG A 73 8.26 7.03 -1.10
CA ARG A 73 8.93 5.88 -1.75
C ARG A 73 8.39 5.62 -3.16
N PHE A 74 7.11 5.87 -3.36
CA PHE A 74 6.48 5.79 -4.67
C PHE A 74 7.08 6.82 -5.64
N GLU A 75 7.18 8.09 -5.22
CA GLU A 75 7.78 9.17 -6.03
C GLU A 75 9.22 8.84 -6.43
N LYS A 76 10.00 8.29 -5.50
CA LYS A 76 11.40 7.88 -5.75
C LYS A 76 11.52 6.68 -6.70
N LYS A 77 10.49 5.83 -6.82
CA LYS A 77 10.50 4.70 -7.75
C LYS A 77 9.93 5.14 -9.10
N GLY A 78 10.79 5.74 -9.92
CA GLY A 78 10.47 6.36 -11.21
C GLY A 78 9.59 5.55 -12.17
N LYS A 79 9.62 4.21 -12.11
CA LYS A 79 8.81 3.34 -12.98
C LYS A 79 7.30 3.60 -12.89
N TYR A 80 6.78 3.90 -11.70
CA TYR A 80 5.34 4.07 -11.51
C TYR A 80 4.93 5.53 -11.28
N SER A 81 5.81 6.39 -10.77
CA SER A 81 5.47 7.78 -10.49
C SER A 81 5.05 8.55 -11.74
N GLY A 82 5.76 8.42 -12.86
CA GLY A 82 5.37 9.05 -14.13
C GLY A 82 4.13 8.44 -14.80
N ALA A 83 3.85 7.16 -14.52
CA ALA A 83 2.79 6.38 -15.16
C ALA A 83 1.45 6.42 -14.41
N ALA A 84 1.46 6.81 -13.14
CA ALA A 84 0.26 6.84 -12.30
C ALA A 84 -0.58 8.09 -12.59
N ASN A 85 -1.90 7.90 -12.64
CA ASN A 85 -2.88 8.99 -12.65
C ASN A 85 -3.12 9.49 -11.22
N LYS A 86 -3.28 8.54 -10.28
CA LYS A 86 -3.41 8.80 -8.85
C LYS A 86 -2.99 7.58 -8.04
N VAL A 87 -2.75 7.80 -6.76
CA VAL A 87 -2.47 6.75 -5.78
C VAL A 87 -3.53 6.81 -4.69
N ASN A 88 -4.19 5.68 -4.43
CA ASN A 88 -5.18 5.57 -3.38
C ASN A 88 -4.62 4.79 -2.20
N PHE A 89 -4.85 5.29 -0.99
CA PHE A 89 -4.48 4.64 0.26
C PHE A 89 -5.72 4.13 0.96
N TYR A 90 -5.70 2.87 1.35
CA TYR A 90 -6.79 2.18 2.02
C TYR A 90 -6.33 1.64 3.36
N ASP A 91 -7.24 1.65 4.33
CA ASP A 91 -7.11 0.83 5.52
C ASP A 91 -7.25 -0.62 5.08
N ASN A 92 -6.20 -1.41 5.32
CA ASN A 92 -6.10 -2.74 4.74
C ASN A 92 -6.99 -3.78 5.45
N ASP A 93 -7.42 -3.50 6.68
CA ASP A 93 -8.31 -4.37 7.44
C ASP A 93 -9.78 -4.16 7.03
N THR A 94 -10.18 -2.89 6.92
CA THR A 94 -11.57 -2.51 6.62
C THR A 94 -11.85 -2.31 5.12
N GLY A 95 -10.81 -2.15 4.31
CA GLY A 95 -10.93 -1.81 2.88
C GLY A 95 -11.37 -0.38 2.61
N LYS A 96 -11.55 0.46 3.64
CA LYS A 96 -12.00 1.85 3.49
C LYS A 96 -10.90 2.71 2.87
N LEU A 97 -11.28 3.56 1.92
CA LEU A 97 -10.40 4.60 1.38
C LEU A 97 -10.07 5.60 2.49
N ILE A 98 -8.78 5.85 2.70
CA ILE A 98 -8.28 6.86 3.65
C ILE A 98 -8.08 8.17 2.91
N GLU A 99 -7.28 8.15 1.84
CA GLU A 99 -7.02 9.33 1.00
C GLU A 99 -6.55 8.95 -0.41
N SER A 100 -6.61 9.91 -1.30
CA SER A 100 -6.06 9.84 -2.67
C SER A 100 -5.05 10.96 -2.86
N LYS A 101 -3.90 10.63 -3.47
CA LYS A 101 -2.85 11.60 -3.82
C LYS A 101 -2.54 11.52 -5.32
N THR A 102 -2.23 12.66 -5.91
CA THR A 102 -1.74 12.74 -7.30
C THR A 102 -0.22 12.79 -7.27
N PRO A 103 0.49 11.99 -8.08
CA PRO A 103 1.95 12.03 -8.25
C PRO A 103 2.46 13.37 -8.77
#